data_AF-A0A6B2DDB4-F1
#
_entry.id   AF-A0A6B2DDB4-F1
#
_cell.length_a   1.000
_cell.length_b   1.000
_cell.length_c   1.000
_cell.angle_alpha   90.00
_cell.angle_beta   90.00
_cell.angle_gamma   90.00
#
_symmetry.space_group_name_H-M   'P 1'
#
loop_
_entity.id
_entity.type
_entity.pdbx_description
1 polymer ?
#
loop_
_entity_poly.entity_id
_entity_poly.type
_entity_poly.pdbx_seq_one_letter_code
_entity_poly.pdbx_strand_id
1 'polypeptide(L)'
;MTQATTPTSSHGILLTGAVMTHPRRPGLSRRLLAAAPEGTLRRVADPDPAGPPTALRTAIRAWSAIAEGATHHLVLQDDALPVEGFFDHARAAVAAAPHAGIAFYTNWNSRNGAAVRLAALAGRRWAAATQEYTPTVALALPAEIAAGFAEFAVAHGSTWPDDVVMARYLRAAGVPVLLVAPNLVEHADEPSLLRNDSHGSRRSACFAAPPDGEWSLGSGPLDPDVIPFFKHNLAQCVVRSGGRRTTVEAERYFGRAGLDFDACQKLRLEVTGSASDALADLDQRLGEDAVEGLWTTAYLLGVLDRGHPRDQAGTLALSTIGPGGLCTTVGASTLQELRPALSGLAELGYEAGMRARRSPTRRRERILVTSAHRPLGREIGRHLADRGYQVSTMDGEHPAVDAVIHVAEPGATIPSVAARHVVWVCPPGAPVPAAAPGISVLRTGSPYGPGIEGYSTVESFVRQALLAQPIESDVPAEATHRLAYIRDIALAVHHLLHQPAPQRTVATPVPLTSRELVDAVARAVRPVPVTWPPPAPGPADPPVVADEPATDLDHGIRALAQWLAYEKEEA
;
A
#
# COMPACT_ATOMS: atom_id res chain seq x y z
N MET A 1 -3.99 -47.94 14.99
CA MET A 1 -4.35 -48.18 13.57
C MET A 1 -4.15 -46.87 12.83
N THR A 2 -3.03 -46.79 12.13
CA THR A 2 -2.56 -45.66 11.32
C THR A 2 -3.33 -45.66 9.99
N GLN A 3 -4.23 -44.70 9.79
CA GLN A 3 -4.79 -44.44 8.46
C GLN A 3 -3.75 -43.64 7.67
N ALA A 4 -3.13 -44.33 6.71
CA ALA A 4 -2.32 -43.72 5.68
C ALA A 4 -3.21 -42.86 4.80
N THR A 5 -2.95 -41.54 4.79
CA THR A 5 -3.46 -40.61 3.79
C THR A 5 -2.96 -41.03 2.42
N THR A 6 -3.90 -41.39 1.56
CA THR A 6 -3.68 -41.77 0.17
C THR A 6 -3.27 -40.52 -0.63
N PRO A 7 -2.23 -40.56 -1.48
CA PRO A 7 -1.88 -39.44 -2.32
C PRO A 7 -2.99 -39.23 -3.36
N THR A 8 -3.62 -38.05 -3.36
CA THR A 8 -4.52 -37.61 -4.42
C THR A 8 -3.74 -37.56 -5.73
N SER A 9 -4.09 -38.43 -6.68
CA SER A 9 -3.46 -38.53 -7.98
C SER A 9 -3.65 -37.25 -8.80
N SER A 10 -2.58 -36.82 -9.48
CA SER A 10 -2.47 -35.66 -10.37
C SER A 10 -3.28 -35.75 -11.68
N HIS A 11 -4.25 -36.66 -11.77
CA HIS A 11 -4.94 -37.00 -13.03
C HIS A 11 -6.18 -36.15 -13.35
N GLY A 12 -6.49 -35.12 -12.55
CA GLY A 12 -7.67 -34.27 -12.74
C GLY A 12 -7.41 -32.85 -13.24
N ILE A 13 -6.15 -32.40 -13.38
CA ILE A 13 -5.86 -31.00 -13.76
C ILE A 13 -5.51 -30.91 -15.25
N LEU A 14 -6.38 -30.24 -16.00
CA LEU A 14 -6.09 -29.72 -17.35
C LEU A 14 -5.88 -28.21 -17.27
N LEU A 15 -4.62 -27.78 -17.35
CA LEU A 15 -4.21 -26.37 -17.38
C LEU A 15 -4.03 -25.94 -18.84
N THR A 16 -4.83 -24.97 -19.27
CA THR A 16 -4.66 -24.29 -20.58
C THR A 16 -4.53 -22.80 -20.34
N GLY A 17 -4.23 -22.01 -21.37
CA GLY A 17 -4.00 -20.59 -21.15
C GLY A 17 -3.89 -19.72 -22.38
N ALA A 18 -3.71 -18.42 -22.12
CA ALA A 18 -3.54 -17.40 -23.14
C ALA A 18 -2.33 -16.50 -22.85
N VAL A 19 -1.66 -16.05 -23.91
CA VAL A 19 -0.65 -14.99 -23.86
C VAL A 19 -1.25 -13.73 -24.46
N MET A 20 -1.44 -12.69 -23.64
CA MET A 20 -1.80 -11.36 -24.09
C MET A 20 -0.64 -10.78 -24.92
N THR A 21 -0.90 -10.26 -26.11
CA THR A 21 0.16 -9.69 -26.95
C THR A 21 -0.24 -8.36 -27.57
N HIS A 22 0.68 -7.41 -27.58
CA HIS A 22 0.54 -6.19 -28.37
C HIS A 22 1.34 -6.28 -29.68
N PRO A 23 0.83 -5.80 -30.82
CA PRO A 23 1.54 -5.83 -32.11
C PRO A 23 2.89 -5.09 -32.12
N ARG A 24 3.12 -4.17 -31.16
CA ARG A 24 4.40 -3.47 -30.97
C ARG A 24 5.49 -4.35 -30.33
N ARG A 25 5.14 -5.53 -29.78
CA ARG A 25 6.07 -6.45 -29.11
C ARG A 25 5.97 -7.89 -29.63
N PRO A 26 6.01 -8.13 -30.96
CA PRO A 26 5.70 -9.44 -31.53
C PRO A 26 6.76 -10.52 -31.18
N GLY A 27 7.93 -10.12 -30.70
CA GLY A 27 9.01 -11.04 -30.31
C GLY A 27 8.82 -11.67 -28.93
N LEU A 28 8.16 -10.99 -27.98
CA LEU A 28 8.12 -11.45 -26.60
C LEU A 28 7.15 -12.63 -26.43
N SER A 29 5.94 -12.52 -26.99
CA SER A 29 4.93 -13.59 -26.92
C SER A 29 5.36 -14.88 -27.64
N ARG A 30 6.20 -14.79 -28.68
CA ARG A 30 6.75 -15.97 -29.37
C ARG A 30 7.62 -16.83 -28.47
N ARG A 31 8.39 -16.23 -27.56
CA ARG A 31 9.24 -16.96 -26.61
C ARG A 31 8.40 -17.76 -25.62
N LEU A 32 7.33 -17.17 -25.10
CA LEU A 32 6.40 -17.83 -24.18
C LEU A 32 5.69 -19.02 -24.84
N LEU A 33 5.23 -18.85 -26.08
CA LEU A 33 4.58 -19.93 -26.84
C LEU A 33 5.55 -21.08 -27.13
N ALA A 34 6.81 -20.78 -27.44
CA ALA A 34 7.83 -21.80 -27.72
C ALA A 34 8.27 -22.56 -26.46
N ALA A 35 8.21 -21.93 -25.29
CA ALA A 35 8.53 -22.57 -24.01
C ALA A 35 7.37 -23.39 -23.42
N ALA A 36 6.16 -23.24 -23.95
CA ALA A 36 4.97 -23.95 -23.48
C ALA A 36 4.84 -25.33 -24.14
N PRO A 37 4.33 -26.34 -23.43
CA PRO A 37 3.92 -27.59 -24.06
C PRO A 37 2.88 -27.30 -25.15
N GLU A 38 2.94 -28.07 -26.24
CA GLU A 38 2.07 -27.88 -27.40
C GLU A 38 0.59 -27.83 -27.00
N GLY A 39 -0.15 -26.85 -27.53
CA GLY A 39 -1.57 -26.66 -27.24
C GLY A 39 -1.89 -26.05 -25.86
N THR A 40 -0.90 -25.85 -24.98
CA THR A 40 -1.14 -25.27 -23.64
C THR A 40 -1.51 -23.80 -23.71
N LEU A 41 -0.81 -23.02 -24.53
CA LEU A 41 -1.02 -21.58 -24.64
C LEU A 41 -1.49 -21.17 -26.03
N ARG A 42 -2.44 -20.23 -26.06
CA ARG A 42 -2.84 -19.52 -27.28
C ARG A 42 -2.51 -18.05 -27.23
N ARG A 43 -2.16 -17.48 -28.39
CA ARG A 43 -1.91 -16.05 -28.50
C ARG A 43 -3.22 -15.27 -28.59
N VAL A 44 -3.37 -14.23 -27.78
CA VAL A 44 -4.51 -13.30 -27.83
C VAL A 44 -3.98 -11.89 -28.08
N ALA A 45 -4.26 -11.38 -29.28
CA ALA A 45 -3.84 -10.05 -29.68
C ALA A 45 -4.76 -8.96 -29.13
N ASP A 46 -4.17 -7.80 -28.89
CA ASP A 46 -4.92 -6.57 -28.64
C ASP A 46 -5.96 -6.34 -29.74
N PRO A 47 -7.27 -6.23 -29.39
CA PRO A 47 -8.34 -5.98 -30.34
C PRO A 47 -8.28 -4.62 -31.04
N ASP A 48 -7.71 -3.62 -30.39
CA ASP A 48 -7.64 -2.24 -30.85
C ASP A 48 -6.27 -1.64 -30.48
N PRO A 49 -5.18 -2.08 -31.14
CA PRO A 49 -3.82 -1.66 -30.83
C PRO A 49 -3.53 -0.19 -31.19
N ALA A 50 -4.43 0.46 -31.93
CA ALA A 50 -4.33 1.87 -32.30
C ALA A 50 -5.12 2.79 -31.34
N GLY A 51 -6.07 2.26 -30.58
CA GLY A 51 -6.86 3.00 -29.61
C GLY A 51 -6.09 3.45 -28.36
N PRO A 52 -6.78 4.14 -27.42
CA PRO A 52 -6.19 4.62 -26.17
C PRO A 52 -5.51 3.48 -25.39
N PRO A 53 -4.31 3.64 -24.81
CA PRO A 53 -3.61 2.54 -24.14
C PRO A 53 -4.43 1.93 -22.99
N THR A 54 -4.75 0.63 -23.08
CA THR A 54 -5.31 -0.14 -21.97
C THR A 54 -5.04 -1.63 -22.14
N ALA A 55 -4.68 -2.32 -21.06
CA ALA A 55 -4.52 -3.77 -21.05
C ALA A 55 -5.86 -4.51 -20.92
N LEU A 56 -6.91 -3.84 -20.40
CA LEU A 56 -8.16 -4.47 -20.01
C LEU A 56 -8.89 -5.11 -21.20
N ARG A 57 -8.95 -4.46 -22.37
CA ARG A 57 -9.61 -5.01 -23.56
C ARG A 57 -8.96 -6.32 -24.04
N THR A 58 -7.64 -6.42 -23.92
CA THR A 58 -6.88 -7.63 -24.25
C THR A 58 -7.09 -8.68 -23.16
N ALA A 59 -7.12 -8.27 -21.89
CA ALA A 59 -7.41 -9.15 -20.76
C ALA A 59 -8.80 -9.78 -20.87
N ILE A 60 -9.85 -9.01 -21.21
CA ILE A 60 -11.21 -9.53 -21.45
C ILE A 60 -11.18 -10.66 -22.48
N ARG A 61 -10.48 -10.46 -23.61
CA ARG A 61 -10.33 -11.51 -24.63
C ARG A 61 -9.52 -12.71 -24.14
N ALA A 62 -8.47 -12.47 -23.35
CA ALA A 62 -7.58 -13.51 -22.83
C ALA A 62 -8.24 -14.37 -21.74
N TRP A 63 -9.11 -13.79 -20.91
CA TRP A 63 -9.87 -14.51 -19.89
C TRP A 63 -11.11 -15.19 -20.45
N SER A 64 -11.69 -14.68 -21.54
CA SER A 64 -12.72 -15.39 -22.33
C SER A 64 -12.14 -16.57 -23.12
N ALA A 65 -10.82 -16.77 -23.02
CA ALA A 65 -10.08 -17.57 -23.97
C ALA A 65 -9.96 -19.06 -23.59
N ILE A 66 -10.89 -19.57 -22.79
CA ILE A 66 -10.79 -20.87 -22.13
C ILE A 66 -11.00 -21.99 -23.15
N ALA A 67 -10.14 -23.02 -23.12
CA ALA A 67 -10.28 -24.19 -23.97
C ALA A 67 -11.37 -25.14 -23.43
N GLU A 68 -12.03 -25.89 -24.32
CA GLU A 68 -13.00 -26.90 -23.92
C GLU A 68 -12.37 -27.96 -23.01
N GLY A 69 -13.05 -28.30 -21.90
CA GLY A 69 -12.57 -29.26 -20.91
C GLY A 69 -11.47 -28.74 -19.97
N ALA A 70 -10.97 -27.50 -20.16
CA ALA A 70 -9.98 -26.92 -19.26
C ALA A 70 -10.53 -26.81 -17.83
N THR A 71 -9.74 -27.24 -16.86
CA THR A 71 -10.08 -27.10 -15.43
C THR A 71 -9.57 -25.79 -14.85
N HIS A 72 -8.45 -25.31 -15.40
CA HIS A 72 -7.79 -24.08 -15.00
C HIS A 72 -7.32 -23.32 -16.24
N HIS A 73 -7.34 -22.00 -16.14
CA HIS A 73 -6.95 -21.09 -17.20
C HIS A 73 -5.83 -20.16 -16.71
N LEU A 74 -4.67 -20.23 -17.34
CA LEU A 74 -3.49 -19.40 -17.09
C LEU A 74 -3.43 -18.26 -18.10
N VAL A 75 -3.35 -17.01 -17.63
CA VAL A 75 -3.06 -15.86 -18.49
C VAL A 75 -1.66 -15.34 -18.17
N LEU A 76 -0.86 -15.15 -19.23
CA LEU A 76 0.45 -14.51 -19.20
C LEU A 76 0.43 -13.22 -20.01
N GLN A 77 1.10 -12.18 -19.51
CA GLN A 77 1.42 -10.99 -20.31
C GLN A 77 2.65 -11.24 -21.20
N ASP A 78 2.79 -10.48 -22.28
CA ASP A 78 3.85 -10.73 -23.28
C ASP A 78 5.27 -10.53 -22.74
N ASP A 79 5.44 -9.69 -21.71
CA ASP A 79 6.70 -9.42 -21.02
C ASP A 79 6.95 -10.31 -19.79
N ALA A 80 6.17 -11.37 -19.59
CA ALA A 80 6.46 -12.40 -18.59
C ALA A 80 7.74 -13.20 -18.96
N LEU A 81 8.60 -13.41 -17.97
CA LEU A 81 9.83 -14.19 -18.04
C LEU A 81 9.76 -15.35 -17.03
N PRO A 82 9.14 -16.48 -17.38
CA PRO A 82 9.03 -17.64 -16.51
C PRO A 82 10.39 -18.30 -16.23
N VAL A 83 10.53 -18.94 -15.07
CA VAL A 83 11.63 -19.88 -14.80
C VAL A 83 11.56 -21.09 -15.74
N GLU A 84 12.68 -21.81 -15.84
CA GLU A 84 12.69 -23.13 -16.47
C GLU A 84 11.72 -24.08 -15.76
N GLY A 85 11.03 -24.95 -16.51
CA GLY A 85 10.04 -25.89 -15.96
C GLY A 85 8.74 -25.23 -15.43
N PHE A 86 8.52 -23.94 -15.69
CA PHE A 86 7.39 -23.18 -15.16
C PHE A 86 6.02 -23.86 -15.32
N PHE A 87 5.71 -24.45 -16.47
CA PHE A 87 4.38 -25.06 -16.70
C PHE A 87 4.12 -26.28 -15.82
N ASP A 88 5.16 -27.03 -15.47
CA ASP A 88 5.04 -28.17 -14.55
C ASP A 88 4.81 -27.69 -13.12
N HIS A 89 5.52 -26.64 -12.71
CA HIS A 89 5.29 -25.98 -11.42
C HIS A 89 3.92 -25.30 -11.35
N ALA A 90 3.46 -24.66 -12.42
CA ALA A 90 2.13 -24.05 -12.47
C ALA A 90 1.04 -25.11 -12.34
N ARG A 91 1.18 -26.26 -13.03
CA ARG A 91 0.25 -27.39 -12.91
C ARG A 91 0.23 -27.97 -11.49
N ALA A 92 1.40 -28.14 -10.87
CA ALA A 92 1.52 -28.63 -9.51
C ALA A 92 0.95 -27.63 -8.49
N ALA A 93 1.15 -26.33 -8.69
CA ALA A 93 0.61 -25.27 -7.85
C ALA A 93 -0.93 -25.24 -7.89
N VAL A 94 -1.54 -25.30 -9.09
CA VAL A 94 -3.01 -25.36 -9.19
C VAL A 94 -3.57 -26.66 -8.65
N ALA A 95 -2.86 -27.79 -8.78
CA ALA A 95 -3.27 -29.05 -8.17
C ALA A 95 -3.28 -28.97 -6.64
N ALA A 96 -2.31 -28.24 -6.05
CA ALA A 96 -2.22 -28.05 -4.61
C ALA A 96 -3.29 -27.09 -4.05
N ALA A 97 -3.80 -26.16 -4.87
CA ALA A 97 -4.78 -25.15 -4.46
C ALA A 97 -5.86 -24.91 -5.56
N PRO A 98 -6.70 -25.91 -5.88
CA PRO A 98 -7.56 -25.91 -7.08
C PRO A 98 -8.73 -24.92 -7.04
N HIS A 99 -8.97 -24.26 -5.90
CA HIS A 99 -10.07 -23.31 -5.72
C HIS A 99 -9.58 -21.86 -5.57
N ALA A 100 -8.28 -21.62 -5.69
CA ALA A 100 -7.68 -20.30 -5.52
C ALA A 100 -7.22 -19.72 -6.86
N GLY A 101 -7.17 -18.40 -6.95
CA GLY A 101 -6.35 -17.73 -7.95
C GLY A 101 -4.88 -17.81 -7.56
N ILE A 102 -4.00 -18.18 -8.49
CA ILE A 102 -2.57 -18.36 -8.23
C ILE A 102 -1.77 -17.36 -9.05
N ALA A 103 -1.17 -16.39 -8.37
CA ALA A 103 -0.29 -15.38 -8.96
C ALA A 103 1.16 -15.83 -8.87
N PHE A 104 1.81 -15.98 -10.03
CA PHE A 104 3.20 -16.42 -10.14
C PHE A 104 4.23 -15.28 -10.17
N TYR A 105 3.72 -14.04 -10.22
CA TYR A 105 4.50 -12.81 -10.21
C TYR A 105 3.91 -11.85 -9.17
N THR A 106 4.79 -11.10 -8.49
CA THR A 106 4.39 -9.94 -7.68
C THR A 106 5.42 -8.84 -7.83
N ASN A 107 4.97 -7.62 -8.11
CA ASN A 107 5.86 -6.47 -8.28
C ASN A 107 6.57 -6.13 -6.97
N TRP A 108 7.87 -5.86 -7.04
CA TRP A 108 8.72 -5.63 -5.87
C TRP A 108 8.39 -4.35 -5.08
N ASN A 109 7.68 -3.39 -5.66
CA ASN A 109 7.30 -2.11 -5.04
C ASN A 109 5.83 -2.08 -4.56
N SER A 110 5.27 -3.26 -4.28
CA SER A 110 3.87 -3.45 -3.86
C SER A 110 3.74 -4.10 -2.48
N ARG A 111 2.55 -4.01 -1.89
CA ARG A 111 2.21 -4.70 -0.63
C ARG A 111 2.21 -6.22 -0.83
N ASN A 112 1.76 -6.68 -2.00
CA ASN A 112 1.83 -8.08 -2.40
C ASN A 112 3.28 -8.58 -2.47
N GLY A 113 4.19 -7.75 -3.00
CA GLY A 113 5.61 -8.05 -3.02
C GLY A 113 6.21 -8.18 -1.62
N ALA A 114 5.80 -7.32 -0.68
CA ALA A 114 6.19 -7.45 0.72
C ALA A 114 5.66 -8.74 1.38
N ALA A 115 4.42 -9.15 1.08
CA ALA A 115 3.88 -10.42 1.55
C ALA A 115 4.68 -11.63 1.01
N VAL A 116 5.12 -11.59 -0.25
CA VAL A 116 6.00 -12.62 -0.84
C VAL A 116 7.36 -12.64 -0.16
N ARG A 117 7.96 -11.48 0.16
CA ARG A 117 9.23 -11.43 0.89
C ARG A 117 9.12 -12.06 2.27
N LEU A 118 8.05 -11.76 3.01
CA LEU A 118 7.77 -12.40 4.31
C LEU A 118 7.59 -13.92 4.18
N ALA A 119 6.88 -14.38 3.15
CA ALA A 119 6.73 -15.80 2.90
C ALA A 119 8.08 -16.47 2.57
N ALA A 120 8.89 -15.87 1.71
CA ALA A 120 10.23 -16.37 1.37
C ALA A 120 11.14 -16.42 2.61
N LEU A 121 11.17 -15.36 3.43
CA LEU A 121 11.91 -15.34 4.70
C LEU A 121 11.45 -16.43 5.67
N ALA A 122 10.16 -16.71 5.72
CA ALA A 122 9.59 -17.76 6.56
C ALA A 122 9.67 -19.17 5.93
N GLY A 123 10.33 -19.34 4.78
CA GLY A 123 10.41 -20.62 4.05
C GLY A 123 9.06 -21.13 3.53
N ARG A 124 8.06 -20.25 3.37
CA ARG A 124 6.71 -20.58 2.93
C ARG A 124 6.59 -20.45 1.41
N ARG A 125 5.84 -21.37 0.79
CA ARG A 125 5.56 -21.37 -0.66
C ARG A 125 4.47 -20.40 -1.09
N TRP A 126 3.69 -19.91 -0.14
CA TRP A 126 2.47 -19.17 -0.38
C TRP A 126 2.36 -17.99 0.58
N ALA A 127 2.00 -16.82 0.04
CA ALA A 127 1.47 -15.70 0.81
C ALA A 127 0.02 -15.44 0.40
N ALA A 128 -0.81 -14.98 1.34
CA ALA A 128 -2.13 -14.47 1.00
C ALA A 128 -1.99 -13.10 0.33
N ALA A 129 -2.76 -12.86 -0.73
CA ALA A 129 -2.77 -11.54 -1.36
C ALA A 129 -3.18 -10.46 -0.35
N THR A 130 -2.47 -9.34 -0.42
CA THR A 130 -2.85 -8.10 0.26
C THR A 130 -3.94 -7.42 -0.57
N GLN A 131 -4.90 -6.79 0.09
CA GLN A 131 -6.04 -6.14 -0.58
C GLN A 131 -5.59 -4.85 -1.28
N GLU A 132 -4.78 -4.96 -2.34
CA GLU A 132 -4.28 -3.86 -3.18
C GLU A 132 -4.81 -4.06 -4.61
N TYR A 133 -4.20 -4.98 -5.35
CA TYR A 133 -4.61 -5.44 -6.67
C TYR A 133 -4.31 -6.94 -6.80
N THR A 134 -4.81 -7.59 -7.85
CA THR A 134 -4.44 -8.98 -8.17
C THR A 134 -3.38 -8.95 -9.27
N PRO A 135 -2.15 -9.44 -9.04
CA PRO A 135 -1.12 -9.44 -10.09
C PRO A 135 -1.58 -10.26 -11.32
N THR A 136 -1.65 -9.63 -12.49
CA THR A 136 -2.13 -10.26 -13.74
C THR A 136 -1.03 -10.60 -14.75
N VAL A 137 0.24 -10.27 -14.46
CA VAL A 137 1.40 -10.62 -15.32
C VAL A 137 1.46 -12.13 -15.59
N ALA A 138 1.20 -12.92 -14.55
CA ALA A 138 1.06 -14.37 -14.65
C ALA A 138 0.08 -14.87 -13.57
N LEU A 139 -1.15 -15.18 -13.97
CA LEU A 139 -2.24 -15.56 -13.08
C LEU A 139 -2.96 -16.79 -13.63
N ALA A 140 -3.13 -17.82 -12.80
CA ALA A 140 -4.02 -18.94 -13.08
C ALA A 140 -5.29 -18.85 -12.23
N LEU A 141 -6.44 -19.12 -12.83
CA LEU A 141 -7.74 -19.22 -12.16
C LEU A 141 -8.39 -20.58 -12.47
N PRO A 142 -9.28 -21.08 -11.60
CA PRO A 142 -10.24 -22.12 -12.00
C PRO A 142 -11.01 -21.67 -13.23
N ALA A 143 -11.21 -22.56 -14.21
CA ALA A 143 -11.80 -22.20 -15.50
C ALA A 143 -13.21 -21.59 -15.38
N GLU A 144 -14.02 -22.11 -14.45
CA GLU A 144 -15.35 -21.58 -14.14
C GLU A 144 -15.30 -20.13 -13.63
N ILE A 145 -14.30 -19.80 -12.81
CA ILE A 145 -14.06 -18.45 -12.31
C ILE A 145 -13.52 -17.56 -13.43
N ALA A 146 -12.59 -18.05 -14.26
CA ALA A 146 -12.08 -17.29 -15.39
C ALA A 146 -13.20 -16.84 -16.36
N ALA A 147 -14.20 -17.70 -16.59
CA ALA A 147 -15.29 -17.43 -17.52
C ALA A 147 -16.13 -16.20 -17.13
N GLY A 148 -16.32 -15.95 -15.83
CA GLY A 148 -17.11 -14.83 -15.33
C GLY A 148 -16.39 -13.46 -15.39
N PHE A 149 -15.07 -13.42 -15.58
CA PHE A 149 -14.33 -12.16 -15.53
C PHE A 149 -14.73 -11.20 -16.67
N ALA A 150 -14.98 -11.72 -17.88
CA ALA A 150 -15.26 -10.89 -19.04
C ALA A 150 -16.55 -10.07 -18.87
N GLU A 151 -17.61 -10.71 -18.37
CA GLU A 151 -18.89 -10.04 -18.07
C GLU A 151 -18.72 -8.99 -16.97
N PHE A 152 -18.04 -9.35 -15.88
CA PHE A 152 -17.75 -8.41 -14.79
C PHE A 152 -16.96 -7.18 -15.26
N ALA A 153 -15.92 -7.40 -16.07
CA ALA A 153 -15.05 -6.35 -16.58
C ALA A 153 -15.77 -5.41 -17.56
N VAL A 154 -16.69 -5.91 -18.38
CA VAL A 154 -17.53 -5.06 -19.24
C VAL A 154 -18.45 -4.16 -18.41
N ALA A 155 -19.01 -4.69 -17.33
CA ALA A 155 -19.91 -3.93 -16.46
C ALA A 155 -19.19 -2.93 -15.54
N HIS A 156 -17.95 -3.20 -15.12
CA HIS A 156 -17.27 -2.44 -14.05
C HIS A 156 -15.89 -1.88 -14.41
N GLY A 157 -15.37 -2.15 -15.62
CA GLY A 157 -13.96 -1.95 -15.95
C GLY A 157 -13.61 -0.64 -16.66
N SER A 158 -14.57 0.25 -16.95
CA SER A 158 -14.32 1.44 -17.78
C SER A 158 -13.32 2.43 -17.19
N THR A 159 -13.08 2.41 -15.87
CA THR A 159 -12.25 3.41 -15.16
C THR A 159 -11.02 2.83 -14.46
N TRP A 160 -10.87 1.51 -14.42
CA TRP A 160 -9.84 0.85 -13.61
C TRP A 160 -8.88 0.00 -14.46
N PRO A 161 -7.60 -0.10 -14.09
CA PRO A 161 -6.67 -1.07 -14.68
C PRO A 161 -7.14 -2.53 -14.48
N ASP A 162 -6.66 -3.45 -15.32
CA ASP A 162 -7.13 -4.84 -15.36
C ASP A 162 -6.87 -5.61 -14.05
N ASP A 163 -5.76 -5.32 -13.38
CA ASP A 163 -5.40 -5.92 -12.09
C ASP A 163 -6.31 -5.48 -10.93
N VAL A 164 -6.79 -4.23 -10.95
CA VAL A 164 -7.79 -3.72 -10.00
C VAL A 164 -9.16 -4.29 -10.31
N VAL A 165 -9.56 -4.35 -11.58
CA VAL A 165 -10.83 -4.99 -11.99
C VAL A 165 -10.84 -6.46 -11.59
N MET A 166 -9.73 -7.17 -11.81
CA MET A 166 -9.56 -8.57 -11.39
C MET A 166 -9.64 -8.73 -9.87
N ALA A 167 -9.01 -7.84 -9.10
CA ALA A 167 -9.11 -7.87 -7.65
C ALA A 167 -10.55 -7.69 -7.14
N ARG A 168 -11.30 -6.76 -7.74
CA ARG A 168 -12.73 -6.54 -7.44
C ARG A 168 -13.57 -7.76 -7.79
N TYR A 169 -13.34 -8.34 -8.98
CA TYR A 169 -14.04 -9.54 -9.43
C TYR A 169 -13.82 -10.73 -8.49
N LEU A 170 -12.56 -11.07 -8.20
CA LEU A 170 -12.25 -12.23 -7.35
C LEU A 170 -12.75 -12.03 -5.91
N ARG A 171 -12.73 -10.79 -5.41
CA ARG A 171 -13.35 -10.46 -4.11
C ARG A 171 -14.86 -10.69 -4.13
N ALA A 172 -15.56 -10.20 -5.15
CA ALA A 172 -17.00 -10.39 -5.31
C ALA A 172 -17.37 -11.89 -5.47
N ALA A 173 -16.52 -12.66 -6.15
CA ALA A 173 -16.67 -14.10 -6.32
C ALA A 173 -16.24 -14.92 -5.08
N GLY A 174 -15.70 -14.29 -4.04
CA GLY A 174 -15.20 -14.98 -2.84
C GLY A 174 -13.97 -15.87 -3.09
N VAL A 175 -13.22 -15.62 -4.16
CA VAL A 175 -12.08 -16.44 -4.58
C VAL A 175 -10.79 -15.91 -3.94
N PRO A 176 -10.11 -16.70 -3.09
CA PRO A 176 -8.84 -16.28 -2.51
C PRO A 176 -7.75 -16.22 -3.57
N VAL A 177 -6.82 -15.28 -3.41
CA VAL A 177 -5.62 -15.19 -4.26
C VAL A 177 -4.39 -15.56 -3.44
N LEU A 178 -3.65 -16.54 -3.95
CA LEU A 178 -2.38 -17.00 -3.40
C LEU A 178 -1.23 -16.44 -4.26
N LEU A 179 -0.25 -15.86 -3.58
CA LEU A 179 0.97 -15.37 -4.18
C LEU A 179 2.06 -16.43 -3.99
N VAL A 180 2.69 -16.86 -5.09
CA VAL A 180 3.76 -17.86 -5.05
C VAL A 180 5.06 -17.22 -4.56
N ALA A 181 5.71 -17.87 -3.59
CA ALA A 181 6.98 -17.44 -2.99
C ALA A 181 8.02 -18.60 -3.01
N PRO A 182 9.17 -18.45 -3.68
CA PRO A 182 9.56 -17.32 -4.54
C PRO A 182 8.65 -17.19 -5.77
N ASN A 183 8.56 -15.99 -6.36
CA ASN A 183 7.90 -15.78 -7.64
C ASN A 183 8.58 -16.61 -8.74
N LEU A 184 7.78 -17.23 -9.61
CA LEU A 184 8.24 -18.09 -10.70
C LEU A 184 8.27 -17.38 -12.06
N VAL A 185 7.84 -16.13 -12.10
CA VAL A 185 7.84 -15.28 -13.28
C VAL A 185 8.48 -13.97 -12.92
N GLU A 186 9.42 -13.52 -13.75
CA GLU A 186 10.00 -12.18 -13.76
C GLU A 186 9.30 -11.30 -14.81
N HIS A 187 9.41 -9.99 -14.66
CA HIS A 187 8.95 -9.04 -15.66
C HIS A 187 10.12 -8.56 -16.52
N ALA A 188 9.99 -8.58 -17.84
CA ALA A 188 11.02 -8.03 -18.73
C ALA A 188 11.15 -6.51 -18.56
N ASP A 189 12.37 -5.99 -18.61
CA ASP A 189 12.67 -4.56 -18.41
C ASP A 189 12.43 -3.76 -19.71
N GLU A 190 11.24 -3.89 -20.27
CA GLU A 190 10.81 -3.23 -21.51
C GLU A 190 10.00 -1.95 -21.19
N PRO A 191 10.10 -0.86 -21.98
CA PRO A 191 9.31 0.36 -21.76
C PRO A 191 7.81 0.08 -21.74
N SER A 192 7.05 0.68 -20.81
CA SER A 192 5.64 0.33 -20.62
C SER A 192 4.77 0.74 -21.81
N LEU A 193 3.96 -0.19 -22.32
CA LEU A 193 2.97 0.12 -23.37
C LEU A 193 1.85 1.06 -22.88
N LEU A 194 1.60 1.07 -21.56
CA LEU A 194 0.61 1.93 -20.92
C LEU A 194 1.16 3.30 -20.54
N ARG A 195 2.42 3.60 -20.91
CA ARG A 195 3.15 4.82 -20.47
C ARG A 195 3.27 4.93 -18.95
N ASN A 196 3.29 3.79 -18.26
CA ASN A 196 3.51 3.71 -16.82
C ASN A 196 5.00 3.80 -16.46
N ASP A 197 5.81 4.51 -17.24
CA ASP A 197 7.27 4.59 -17.04
C ASP A 197 7.62 5.31 -15.72
N SER A 198 6.69 6.11 -15.18
CA SER A 198 6.74 6.70 -13.84
C SER A 198 6.72 5.68 -12.70
N HIS A 199 6.32 4.43 -12.95
CA HIS A 199 6.32 3.35 -11.95
C HIS A 199 7.68 2.66 -11.79
N GLY A 200 8.69 3.06 -12.58
CA GLY A 200 10.02 2.47 -12.51
C GLY A 200 10.12 1.08 -13.12
N SER A 201 11.24 0.40 -12.84
CA SER A 201 11.41 -1.00 -13.21
C SER A 201 10.40 -1.89 -12.46
N ARG A 202 9.83 -2.88 -13.16
CA ARG A 202 8.68 -3.69 -12.72
C ARG A 202 9.09 -5.09 -12.29
N ARG A 203 10.25 -5.24 -11.66
CA ARG A 203 10.80 -6.55 -11.28
C ARG A 203 10.01 -7.23 -10.16
N SER A 204 10.24 -8.52 -10.01
CA SER A 204 9.60 -9.37 -9.03
C SER A 204 10.17 -9.17 -7.65
N ALA A 205 9.33 -9.31 -6.63
CA ALA A 205 9.74 -9.20 -5.23
C ALA A 205 10.75 -10.28 -4.82
N CYS A 206 10.67 -11.48 -5.39
CA CYS A 206 11.62 -12.57 -5.13
C CYS A 206 11.58 -13.58 -6.27
N PHE A 207 12.27 -13.33 -7.40
CA PHE A 207 12.29 -14.25 -8.54
C PHE A 207 13.36 -15.33 -8.39
N ALA A 208 12.95 -16.58 -8.20
CA ALA A 208 13.83 -17.73 -8.13
C ALA A 208 13.09 -19.01 -8.55
N ALA A 209 13.84 -20.05 -8.91
CA ALA A 209 13.29 -21.39 -9.03
C ALA A 209 12.63 -21.80 -7.68
N PRO A 210 11.53 -22.56 -7.71
CA PRO A 210 10.94 -23.05 -6.47
C PRO A 210 11.96 -23.99 -5.79
N PRO A 211 12.09 -23.96 -4.45
CA PRO A 211 12.95 -24.90 -3.77
C PRO A 211 12.38 -26.32 -3.88
N ASP A 212 13.25 -27.32 -3.86
CA ASP A 212 12.89 -28.74 -3.96
C ASP A 212 11.73 -29.14 -3.03
N GLY A 213 10.95 -30.13 -3.47
CA GLY A 213 9.81 -30.67 -2.73
C GLY A 213 8.47 -30.54 -3.45
N GLU A 214 7.44 -31.19 -2.91
CA GLU A 214 6.11 -31.19 -3.49
C GLU A 214 5.36 -29.87 -3.22
N TRP A 215 4.55 -29.45 -4.20
CA TRP A 215 3.60 -28.36 -4.02
C TRP A 215 2.48 -28.84 -3.08
N SER A 216 2.37 -28.18 -1.93
CA SER A 216 1.31 -28.44 -0.97
C SER A 216 0.90 -27.14 -0.29
N LEU A 217 -0.38 -27.02 0.05
CA LEU A 217 -0.83 -25.93 0.92
C LEU A 217 -0.29 -26.07 2.33
N GLY A 218 0.04 -27.30 2.79
CA GLY A 218 0.59 -27.56 4.12
C GLY A 218 -0.17 -26.79 5.22
N SER A 219 0.52 -25.88 5.90
CA SER A 219 -0.04 -24.99 6.93
C SER A 219 -0.77 -23.74 6.40
N GLY A 220 -1.21 -23.75 5.14
CA GLY A 220 -1.87 -22.63 4.45
C GLY A 220 -0.93 -21.52 3.97
N PRO A 221 -1.47 -20.47 3.32
CA PRO A 221 -0.69 -19.28 3.00
C PRO A 221 -0.24 -18.52 4.24
N LEU A 222 0.94 -17.89 4.17
CA LEU A 222 1.33 -16.91 5.17
C LEU A 222 0.40 -15.70 5.07
N ASP A 223 -0.30 -15.42 6.17
CA ASP A 223 -1.22 -14.29 6.29
C ASP A 223 -1.01 -13.55 7.62
N PRO A 224 0.08 -12.76 7.75
CA PRO A 224 0.40 -12.11 9.00
C PRO A 224 -0.51 -10.89 9.23
N ASP A 225 -0.69 -10.53 10.51
CA ASP A 225 -1.43 -9.31 10.87
C ASP A 225 -0.70 -8.03 10.45
N VAL A 226 0.59 -8.14 10.12
CA VAL A 226 1.45 -7.01 9.78
C VAL A 226 2.36 -7.36 8.62
N ILE A 227 2.41 -6.48 7.62
CA ILE A 227 3.26 -6.62 6.43
C ILE A 227 4.05 -5.31 6.24
N PRO A 228 5.32 -5.24 6.68
CA PRO A 228 6.19 -4.11 6.43
C PRO A 228 6.55 -4.03 4.95
N PHE A 229 6.49 -2.83 4.37
CA PHE A 229 6.87 -2.58 2.99
C PHE A 229 7.50 -1.21 2.82
N PHE A 230 8.32 -1.07 1.79
CA PHE A 230 9.06 0.15 1.46
C PHE A 230 8.64 0.64 0.09
N LYS A 231 8.15 1.89 -0.01
CA LYS A 231 7.70 2.49 -1.27
C LYS A 231 7.79 4.02 -1.17
N HIS A 232 8.21 4.67 -2.25
CA HIS A 232 8.32 6.14 -2.31
C HIS A 232 9.16 6.72 -1.17
N ASN A 233 10.31 6.09 -0.89
CA ASN A 233 11.22 6.44 0.21
C ASN A 233 10.62 6.30 1.62
N LEU A 234 9.46 5.66 1.78
CA LEU A 234 8.80 5.52 3.08
C LEU A 234 8.65 4.08 3.52
N ALA A 235 8.99 3.83 4.78
CA ALA A 235 8.64 2.60 5.48
C ALA A 235 7.18 2.65 5.92
N GLN A 236 6.41 1.65 5.50
CA GLN A 236 5.00 1.52 5.81
C GLN A 236 4.68 0.10 6.27
N CYS A 237 3.52 -0.09 6.87
CA CYS A 237 3.00 -1.37 7.28
C CYS A 237 1.54 -1.50 6.86
N VAL A 238 1.18 -2.61 6.23
CA VAL A 238 -0.22 -3.05 6.20
C VAL A 238 -0.49 -3.72 7.54
N VAL A 239 -1.50 -3.24 8.27
CA VAL A 239 -1.85 -3.72 9.60
C VAL A 239 -3.31 -4.16 9.65
N ARG A 240 -3.57 -5.34 10.22
CA ARG A 240 -4.92 -5.85 10.48
C ARG A 240 -5.43 -5.30 11.81
N SER A 241 -6.56 -4.61 11.77
CA SER A 241 -7.27 -4.11 12.95
C SER A 241 -8.78 -4.20 12.74
N GLY A 242 -9.50 -4.82 13.67
CA GLY A 242 -10.95 -5.02 13.55
C GLY A 242 -11.37 -5.79 12.28
N GLY A 243 -10.57 -6.77 11.86
CA GLY A 243 -10.80 -7.54 10.63
C GLY A 243 -10.41 -6.83 9.33
N ARG A 244 -10.06 -5.53 9.37
CA ARG A 244 -9.70 -4.73 8.19
C ARG A 244 -8.19 -4.55 8.09
N ARG A 245 -7.67 -4.54 6.87
CA ARG A 245 -6.28 -4.16 6.60
C ARG A 245 -6.22 -2.69 6.24
N THR A 246 -5.31 -1.95 6.88
CA THR A 246 -5.07 -0.53 6.63
C THR A 246 -3.59 -0.27 6.49
N THR A 247 -3.20 0.74 5.72
CA THR A 247 -1.81 1.19 5.69
C THR A 247 -1.54 2.20 6.78
N VAL A 248 -0.46 2.00 7.51
CA VAL A 248 0.11 2.99 8.44
C VAL A 248 1.59 3.20 8.12
N GLU A 249 2.12 4.37 8.43
CA GLU A 249 3.56 4.58 8.46
C GLU A 249 4.21 3.67 9.52
N ALA A 250 5.42 3.19 9.24
CA ALA A 250 6.11 2.22 10.09
C ALA A 250 6.27 2.75 11.53
N GLU A 251 6.62 4.02 11.71
CA GLU A 251 6.73 4.68 13.02
C GLU A 251 5.49 4.42 13.91
N ARG A 252 4.28 4.52 13.34
CA ARG A 252 3.03 4.25 14.08
C ARG A 252 2.93 2.80 14.54
N TYR A 253 3.46 1.87 13.74
CA TYR A 253 3.46 0.46 14.10
C TYR A 253 4.48 0.14 15.21
N PHE A 254 5.60 0.86 15.33
CA PHE A 254 6.55 0.66 16.44
C PHE A 254 5.86 0.80 17.80
N GLY A 255 5.05 1.85 17.99
CA GLY A 255 4.27 2.04 19.21
C GLY A 255 3.28 0.89 19.47
N ARG A 256 2.60 0.38 18.44
CA ARG A 256 1.71 -0.80 18.54
C ARG A 256 2.47 -2.07 18.93
N ALA A 257 3.66 -2.25 18.39
CA ALA A 257 4.50 -3.43 18.60
C ALA A 257 5.29 -3.39 19.92
N GLY A 258 5.26 -2.26 20.65
CA GLY A 258 6.09 -2.05 21.84
C GLY A 258 7.57 -1.92 21.49
N LEU A 259 7.88 -1.37 20.31
CA LEU A 259 9.23 -1.09 19.84
C LEU A 259 9.54 0.40 20.01
N ASP A 260 10.82 0.73 20.13
CA ASP A 260 11.31 2.10 20.23
C ASP A 260 11.85 2.55 18.86
N PHE A 261 11.15 3.50 18.24
CA PHE A 261 11.51 4.00 16.91
C PHE A 261 12.80 4.83 16.96
N ASP A 262 12.97 5.67 17.97
CA ASP A 262 14.17 6.51 18.12
C ASP A 262 15.41 5.64 18.36
N ALA A 263 15.28 4.57 19.15
CA ALA A 263 16.35 3.60 19.32
C ALA A 263 16.71 2.87 18.02
N CYS A 264 15.71 2.55 17.18
CA CYS A 264 15.92 1.97 15.86
C CYS A 264 16.68 2.91 14.92
N GLN A 265 16.32 4.21 14.89
CA GLN A 265 17.02 5.20 14.09
C GLN A 265 18.41 5.53 14.62
N LYS A 266 18.60 5.57 15.94
CA LYS A 266 19.93 5.72 16.52
C LYS A 266 20.87 4.60 16.08
N LEU A 267 20.39 3.35 16.11
CA LEU A 267 21.16 2.20 15.65
C LEU A 267 21.46 2.27 14.15
N ARG A 268 20.53 2.77 13.32
CA ARG A 268 20.79 3.07 11.90
C ARG A 268 21.99 3.96 11.76
N LEU A 269 21.99 5.11 12.44
CA LEU A 269 23.06 6.11 12.36
C LEU A 269 24.41 5.56 12.86
N GLU A 270 24.41 4.76 13.93
CA GLU A 270 25.61 4.09 14.43
C GLU A 270 26.18 3.11 13.38
N VAL A 271 25.32 2.32 12.72
CA VAL A 271 25.73 1.38 11.69
C VAL A 271 26.19 2.09 10.43
N THR A 272 25.44 3.07 9.92
CA THR A 272 25.82 3.78 8.68
C THR A 272 27.04 4.67 8.89
N GLY A 273 27.22 5.23 10.09
CA GLY A 273 28.40 6.03 10.44
C GLY A 273 29.67 5.22 10.74
N SER A 274 29.56 3.90 11.01
CA SER A 274 30.71 3.01 11.18
C SER A 274 30.96 2.07 10.00
N ALA A 275 30.12 2.16 8.97
CA ALA A 275 30.14 1.28 7.81
C ALA A 275 31.19 1.66 6.75
N SER A 276 31.38 0.76 5.78
CA SER A 276 32.23 0.98 4.61
C SER A 276 31.82 2.21 3.79
N ASP A 277 32.76 2.74 3.00
CA ASP A 277 32.55 3.88 2.09
C ASP A 277 31.29 3.73 1.22
N ALA A 278 30.92 2.50 0.85
CA ALA A 278 29.74 2.21 0.04
C ALA A 278 28.40 2.48 0.74
N LEU A 279 28.32 2.35 2.07
CA LEU A 279 27.10 2.67 2.83
C LEU A 279 27.02 4.17 3.16
N ALA A 280 28.17 4.83 3.34
CA ALA A 280 28.22 6.28 3.45
C ALA A 280 27.77 6.99 2.15
N ASP A 281 28.12 6.44 0.98
CA ASP A 281 27.70 6.94 -0.34
C ASP A 281 26.17 6.88 -0.56
N LEU A 282 25.46 5.96 0.12
CA LEU A 282 24.00 5.84 -0.04
C LEU A 282 23.25 7.10 0.38
N ASP A 283 23.60 7.67 1.54
CA ASP A 283 22.92 8.84 2.07
C ASP A 283 23.12 10.06 1.16
N GLN A 284 24.35 10.24 0.66
CA GLN A 284 24.69 11.30 -0.29
C GLN A 284 23.92 11.18 -1.61
N ARG A 285 23.70 9.95 -2.11
CA ARG A 285 23.08 9.72 -3.42
C ARG A 285 21.56 9.59 -3.39
N LEU A 286 20.99 9.15 -2.27
CA LEU A 286 19.56 8.83 -2.16
C LEU A 286 18.79 9.76 -1.22
N GLY A 287 19.50 10.43 -0.30
CA GLY A 287 18.91 11.20 0.80
C GLY A 287 18.51 10.32 1.99
N GLU A 288 18.37 10.99 3.15
CA GLU A 288 18.15 10.32 4.44
C GLU A 288 16.86 9.49 4.47
N ASP A 289 15.75 10.00 3.92
CA ASP A 289 14.45 9.31 3.91
C ASP A 289 14.54 7.93 3.25
N ALA A 290 15.28 7.82 2.14
CA ALA A 290 15.44 6.56 1.42
C ALA A 290 16.22 5.53 2.25
N VAL A 291 17.28 5.96 2.94
CA VAL A 291 18.11 5.13 3.82
C VAL A 291 17.30 4.70 5.06
N GLU A 292 16.60 5.64 5.68
CA GLU A 292 15.72 5.40 6.82
C GLU A 292 14.60 4.42 6.47
N GLY A 293 13.91 4.63 5.35
CA GLY A 293 12.79 3.80 4.94
C GLY A 293 13.21 2.36 4.63
N LEU A 294 14.37 2.18 3.98
CA LEU A 294 14.95 0.86 3.75
C LEU A 294 15.32 0.16 5.07
N TRP A 295 16.09 0.86 5.92
CA TRP A 295 16.51 0.34 7.23
C TRP A 295 15.31 -0.08 8.09
N THR A 296 14.34 0.82 8.24
CA THR A 296 13.15 0.61 9.09
C THR A 296 12.32 -0.57 8.60
N THR A 297 12.15 -0.70 7.27
CA THR A 297 11.41 -1.83 6.69
C THR A 297 12.13 -3.14 6.96
N ALA A 298 13.44 -3.21 6.71
CA ALA A 298 14.23 -4.40 6.96
C ALA A 298 14.27 -4.77 8.44
N TYR A 299 14.40 -3.78 9.33
CA TYR A 299 14.32 -3.95 10.78
C TYR A 299 13.00 -4.59 11.20
N LEU A 300 11.87 -4.07 10.73
CA LEU A 300 10.57 -4.66 11.05
C LEU A 300 10.41 -6.09 10.51
N LEU A 301 10.98 -6.41 9.34
CA LEU A 301 11.01 -7.80 8.85
C LEU A 301 11.81 -8.70 9.80
N GLY A 302 12.95 -8.23 10.31
CA GLY A 302 13.75 -8.95 11.31
C GLY A 302 13.01 -9.16 12.63
N VAL A 303 12.23 -8.17 13.09
CA VAL A 303 11.38 -8.29 14.30
C VAL A 303 10.28 -9.32 14.11
N LEU A 304 9.75 -9.45 12.90
CA LEU A 304 8.67 -10.39 12.57
C LEU A 304 9.17 -11.81 12.26
N ASP A 305 10.46 -11.99 12.00
CA ASP A 305 11.05 -13.30 11.79
C ASP A 305 10.94 -14.16 13.07
N ARG A 306 10.57 -15.43 12.86
CA ARG A 306 10.37 -16.43 13.91
C ARG A 306 11.55 -17.41 14.01
N GLY A 307 12.70 -17.05 13.43
CA GLY A 307 13.94 -17.83 13.51
C GLY A 307 13.99 -19.01 12.52
N HIS A 308 13.35 -18.87 11.35
CA HIS A 308 13.49 -19.88 10.31
C HIS A 308 14.87 -19.75 9.65
N PRO A 309 15.59 -20.86 9.38
CA PRO A 309 16.83 -20.80 8.62
C PRO A 309 16.59 -20.14 7.27
N ARG A 310 17.30 -19.05 7.00
CA ARG A 310 17.16 -18.31 5.74
C ARG A 310 17.85 -19.07 4.61
N ASP A 311 17.09 -19.42 3.59
CA ASP A 311 17.60 -20.04 2.38
C ASP A 311 17.98 -18.98 1.31
N GLN A 312 18.26 -19.44 0.09
CA GLN A 312 18.57 -18.56 -1.04
C GLN A 312 17.40 -17.62 -1.38
N ALA A 313 16.15 -18.09 -1.31
CA ALA A 313 14.97 -17.29 -1.60
C ALA A 313 14.78 -16.20 -0.54
N GLY A 314 14.95 -16.51 0.74
CA GLY A 314 14.92 -15.52 1.82
C GLY A 314 16.02 -14.46 1.68
N THR A 315 17.23 -14.85 1.27
CA THR A 315 18.33 -13.90 1.02
C THR A 315 18.01 -13.00 -0.17
N LEU A 316 17.48 -13.56 -1.26
CA LEU A 316 17.04 -12.78 -2.42
C LEU A 316 15.92 -11.80 -2.04
N ALA A 317 14.93 -12.24 -1.27
CA ALA A 317 13.81 -11.42 -0.82
C ALA A 317 14.26 -10.16 -0.06
N LEU A 318 15.29 -10.24 0.79
CA LEU A 318 15.86 -9.06 1.46
C LEU A 318 16.55 -8.12 0.48
N SER A 319 17.33 -8.67 -0.46
CA SER A 319 18.09 -7.87 -1.44
C SER A 319 17.22 -7.02 -2.37
N THR A 320 15.94 -7.37 -2.53
CA THR A 320 15.01 -6.63 -3.40
C THR A 320 14.25 -5.52 -2.69
N ILE A 321 14.38 -5.35 -1.36
CA ILE A 321 13.64 -4.31 -0.62
C ILE A 321 14.07 -2.92 -1.11
N GLY A 322 15.38 -2.64 -1.08
CA GLY A 322 15.94 -1.35 -1.47
C GLY A 322 15.64 -0.99 -2.93
N PRO A 323 16.12 -1.78 -3.91
CA PRO A 323 15.85 -1.52 -5.32
C PRO A 323 14.35 -1.44 -5.65
N GLY A 324 13.51 -2.27 -5.01
CA GLY A 324 12.07 -2.23 -5.22
C GLY A 324 11.43 -0.95 -4.69
N GLY A 325 11.70 -0.55 -3.44
CA GLY A 325 11.09 0.65 -2.87
C GLY A 325 11.53 1.97 -3.51
N LEU A 326 12.70 1.96 -4.16
CA LEU A 326 13.30 3.12 -4.83
C LEU A 326 13.07 3.16 -6.35
N CYS A 327 12.45 2.12 -6.95
CA CYS A 327 12.37 2.03 -8.42
C CYS A 327 11.59 3.18 -9.07
N THR A 328 10.70 3.85 -8.33
CA THR A 328 9.92 5.00 -8.82
C THR A 328 10.66 6.33 -8.71
N THR A 329 11.69 6.42 -7.87
CA THR A 329 12.41 7.66 -7.55
C THR A 329 13.84 7.67 -8.06
N VAL A 330 14.42 6.50 -8.31
CA VAL A 330 15.81 6.33 -8.73
C VAL A 330 15.86 5.56 -10.05
N GLY A 331 16.67 6.05 -11.00
CA GLY A 331 16.84 5.44 -12.31
C GLY A 331 17.43 4.01 -12.23
N ALA A 332 17.06 3.16 -13.18
CA ALA A 332 17.44 1.74 -13.19
C ALA A 332 18.96 1.50 -13.18
N SER A 333 19.75 2.32 -13.90
CA SER A 333 21.22 2.22 -13.90
C SER A 333 21.81 2.50 -12.51
N THR A 334 21.39 3.58 -11.88
CA THR A 334 21.80 3.94 -10.51
C THR A 334 21.39 2.87 -9.50
N LEU A 335 20.19 2.29 -9.62
CA LEU A 335 19.77 1.18 -8.76
C LEU A 335 20.61 -0.08 -8.96
N GLN A 336 21.02 -0.37 -10.19
CA GLN A 336 21.89 -1.50 -10.48
C GLN A 336 23.28 -1.31 -9.87
N GLU A 337 23.83 -0.09 -9.93
CA GLU A 337 25.10 0.29 -9.27
C GLU A 337 25.00 0.17 -7.75
N LEU A 338 23.93 0.69 -7.15
CA LEU A 338 23.75 0.74 -5.69
C LEU A 338 23.26 -0.58 -5.07
N ARG A 339 22.86 -1.56 -5.88
CA ARG A 339 22.27 -2.83 -5.41
C ARG A 339 23.09 -3.52 -4.31
N PRO A 340 24.43 -3.65 -4.39
CA PRO A 340 25.20 -4.28 -3.33
C PRO A 340 25.09 -3.54 -1.98
N ALA A 341 25.20 -2.20 -1.99
CA ALA A 341 25.09 -1.37 -0.79
C ALA A 341 23.68 -1.40 -0.20
N LEU A 342 22.65 -1.30 -1.05
CA LEU A 342 21.25 -1.43 -0.63
C LEU A 342 20.96 -2.80 0.01
N SER A 343 21.52 -3.87 -0.57
CA SER A 343 21.36 -5.22 -0.02
C SER A 343 22.08 -5.36 1.33
N GLY A 344 23.28 -4.79 1.46
CA GLY A 344 24.03 -4.76 2.72
C GLY A 344 23.29 -4.00 3.81
N LEU A 345 22.69 -2.84 3.50
CA LEU A 345 21.90 -2.09 4.47
C LEU A 345 20.64 -2.85 4.91
N ALA A 346 19.95 -3.49 3.96
CA ALA A 346 18.79 -4.33 4.27
C ALA A 346 19.16 -5.49 5.21
N GLU A 347 20.30 -6.14 4.97
CA GLU A 347 20.80 -7.21 5.81
C GLU A 347 21.08 -6.74 7.25
N LEU A 348 21.80 -5.62 7.39
CA LEU A 348 22.13 -5.04 8.70
C LEU A 348 20.87 -4.61 9.47
N GLY A 349 19.91 -3.98 8.79
CA GLY A 349 18.62 -3.61 9.38
C GLY A 349 17.85 -4.83 9.85
N TYR A 350 17.76 -5.87 9.00
CA TYR A 350 17.12 -7.14 9.34
C TYR A 350 17.74 -7.79 10.58
N GLU A 351 19.06 -7.92 10.62
CA GLU A 351 19.75 -8.50 11.78
C GLU A 351 19.55 -7.68 13.06
N ALA A 352 19.55 -6.35 12.96
CA ALA A 352 19.25 -5.47 14.08
C ALA A 352 17.82 -5.71 14.61
N GLY A 353 16.86 -5.90 13.70
CA GLY A 353 15.47 -6.23 14.02
C GLY A 353 15.34 -7.57 14.75
N MET A 354 16.06 -8.61 14.33
CA MET A 354 16.05 -9.92 15.00
C MET A 354 16.55 -9.86 16.45
N ARG A 355 17.47 -8.92 16.75
CA ARG A 355 18.02 -8.71 18.10
C ARG A 355 17.19 -7.75 18.94
N ALA A 356 16.19 -7.11 18.36
CA ALA A 356 15.36 -6.11 19.01
C ALA A 356 14.60 -6.69 20.20
N ARG A 357 14.55 -5.93 21.29
CA ARG A 357 13.73 -6.27 22.45
C ARG A 357 12.52 -5.36 22.49
N ARG A 358 11.36 -5.93 22.81
CA ARG A 358 10.17 -5.13 23.07
C ARG A 358 10.34 -4.39 24.39
N SER A 359 10.10 -3.08 24.36
CA SER A 359 10.07 -2.25 25.55
C SER A 359 8.80 -2.57 26.35
N PRO A 360 8.88 -2.69 27.69
CA PRO A 360 7.70 -2.82 28.52
C PRO A 360 6.77 -1.64 28.29
N THR A 361 5.48 -1.91 28.10
CA THR A 361 4.47 -0.87 27.84
C THR A 361 4.44 0.12 28.99
N ARG A 362 4.74 1.40 28.73
CA ARG A 362 4.53 2.49 29.69
C ARG A 362 3.05 2.55 30.09
N ARG A 363 2.77 3.07 31.30
CA ARG A 363 1.41 3.37 31.76
C ARG A 363 0.71 4.20 30.67
N ARG A 364 -0.43 3.69 30.18
CA ARG A 364 -1.19 4.31 29.11
C ARG A 364 -2.16 5.32 29.69
N GLU A 365 -2.01 6.60 29.34
CA GLU A 365 -3.00 7.63 29.68
C GLU A 365 -4.33 7.32 28.99
N ARG A 366 -5.44 7.55 29.70
CA ARG A 366 -6.80 7.30 29.21
C ARG A 366 -7.35 8.56 28.56
N ILE A 367 -7.69 8.46 27.29
CA ILE A 367 -8.20 9.57 26.49
C ILE A 367 -9.62 9.25 26.04
N LEU A 368 -10.51 10.23 26.16
CA LEU A 368 -11.84 10.20 25.56
C LEU A 368 -11.85 11.03 24.27
N VAL A 369 -12.27 10.46 23.16
CA VAL A 369 -12.50 11.20 21.91
C VAL A 369 -14.00 11.30 21.65
N THR A 370 -14.55 12.51 21.75
CA THR A 370 -16.01 12.70 21.84
C THR A 370 -16.75 12.51 20.52
N SER A 371 -16.03 12.56 19.40
CA SER A 371 -16.53 12.46 18.03
C SER A 371 -15.93 11.26 17.27
N ALA A 372 -15.57 10.20 17.98
CA ALA A 372 -14.92 9.02 17.41
C ALA A 372 -15.76 8.27 16.36
N HIS A 373 -17.07 8.56 16.25
CA HIS A 373 -17.94 8.06 15.19
C HIS A 373 -17.73 8.79 13.85
N ARG A 374 -17.17 10.01 13.86
CA ARG A 374 -16.88 10.80 12.67
C ARG A 374 -15.50 10.51 12.10
N PRO A 375 -15.26 10.78 10.80
CA PRO A 375 -13.96 10.56 10.16
C PRO A 375 -12.77 11.16 10.93
N LEU A 376 -12.80 12.47 11.22
CA LEU A 376 -11.67 13.15 11.86
C LEU A 376 -11.43 12.67 13.31
N GLY A 377 -12.48 12.58 14.13
CA GLY A 377 -12.36 12.10 15.51
C GLY A 377 -11.87 10.65 15.58
N ARG A 378 -12.40 9.79 14.71
CA ARG A 378 -11.97 8.38 14.59
C ARG A 378 -10.48 8.26 14.28
N GLU A 379 -9.99 9.00 13.29
CA GLU A 379 -8.59 8.92 12.90
C GLU A 379 -7.66 9.54 13.94
N ILE A 380 -8.03 10.66 14.58
CA ILE A 380 -7.27 11.19 15.72
C ILE A 380 -7.17 10.13 16.83
N GLY A 381 -8.29 9.48 17.18
CA GLY A 381 -8.31 8.39 18.15
C GLY A 381 -7.39 7.23 17.78
N ARG A 382 -7.39 6.80 16.51
CA ARG A 382 -6.48 5.76 16.02
C ARG A 382 -5.01 6.18 16.14
N HIS A 383 -4.66 7.39 15.72
CA HIS A 383 -3.29 7.91 15.81
C HIS A 383 -2.79 8.03 17.26
N LEU A 384 -3.67 8.35 18.21
CA LEU A 384 -3.36 8.34 19.64
C LEU A 384 -3.20 6.91 20.16
N ALA A 385 -4.11 5.99 19.82
CA ALA A 385 -3.97 4.59 20.22
C ALA A 385 -2.62 3.99 19.77
N ASP A 386 -2.16 4.35 18.58
CA ASP A 386 -0.86 3.93 18.02
C ASP A 386 0.33 4.44 18.82
N ARG A 387 0.19 5.60 19.46
CA ARG A 387 1.18 6.20 20.37
C ARG A 387 1.08 5.65 21.80
N GLY A 388 0.23 4.66 22.02
CA GLY A 388 0.11 3.95 23.30
C GLY A 388 -0.97 4.49 24.22
N TYR A 389 -1.82 5.43 23.79
CA TYR A 389 -2.94 5.90 24.61
C TYR A 389 -4.06 4.85 24.72
N GLN A 390 -4.76 4.82 25.86
CA GLN A 390 -6.01 4.08 26.02
C GLN A 390 -7.17 4.97 25.55
N VAL A 391 -7.53 4.83 24.28
CA VAL A 391 -8.59 5.66 23.66
C VAL A 391 -9.96 5.01 23.85
N SER A 392 -10.91 5.81 24.34
CA SER A 392 -12.32 5.45 24.54
C SER A 392 -13.23 6.39 23.73
N THR A 393 -14.43 5.91 23.41
CA THR A 393 -15.50 6.66 22.74
C THR A 393 -16.61 6.99 23.72
N MET A 394 -17.54 7.89 23.34
CA MET A 394 -18.65 8.34 24.19
C MET A 394 -19.76 7.29 24.41
N ASP A 395 -19.56 6.03 24.00
CA ASP A 395 -20.57 4.98 24.12
C ASP A 395 -20.49 4.30 25.50
N GLY A 396 -21.28 4.76 26.49
CA GLY A 396 -21.45 4.10 27.80
C GLY A 396 -21.07 4.94 29.03
N GLU A 397 -21.05 4.32 30.22
CA GLU A 397 -20.61 4.97 31.47
C GLU A 397 -19.13 5.36 31.38
N HIS A 398 -18.83 6.64 31.63
CA HIS A 398 -17.49 7.19 31.45
C HIS A 398 -16.63 7.00 32.70
N PRO A 399 -15.56 6.18 32.65
CA PRO A 399 -14.56 6.20 33.70
C PRO A 399 -13.87 7.57 33.74
N ALA A 400 -13.32 7.96 34.90
CA ALA A 400 -12.47 9.14 34.98
C ALA A 400 -11.33 9.03 33.94
N VAL A 401 -11.27 9.96 32.98
CA VAL A 401 -10.24 10.01 31.94
C VAL A 401 -9.18 11.06 32.28
N ASP A 402 -7.97 10.87 31.75
CA ASP A 402 -6.88 11.81 31.98
C ASP A 402 -7.04 13.06 31.10
N ALA A 403 -7.52 12.88 29.86
CA ALA A 403 -7.79 13.98 28.92
C ALA A 403 -9.00 13.70 28.00
N VAL A 404 -9.58 14.79 27.46
CA VAL A 404 -10.67 14.75 26.48
C VAL A 404 -10.23 15.43 25.19
N ILE A 405 -10.45 14.77 24.06
CA ILE A 405 -10.30 15.35 22.73
C ILE A 405 -11.68 15.58 22.15
N HIS A 406 -12.03 16.84 21.94
CA HIS A 406 -13.28 17.23 21.31
C HIS A 406 -12.99 17.76 19.91
N VAL A 407 -13.57 17.13 18.87
CA VAL A 407 -13.55 17.70 17.52
C VAL A 407 -14.83 18.49 17.34
N ALA A 408 -14.68 19.79 17.12
CA ALA A 408 -15.77 20.75 17.05
C ALA A 408 -16.68 20.46 15.84
N GLU A 409 -17.99 20.47 16.08
CA GLU A 409 -19.03 20.50 15.04
C GLU A 409 -19.87 21.78 15.21
N PRO A 410 -20.49 22.28 14.12
CA PRO A 410 -21.51 23.32 14.24
C PRO A 410 -22.60 22.93 15.26
N GLY A 411 -22.74 23.70 16.33
CA GLY A 411 -23.73 23.46 17.39
C GLY A 411 -23.33 22.44 18.46
N ALA A 412 -22.12 21.88 18.43
CA ALA A 412 -21.65 20.97 19.48
C ALA A 412 -21.36 21.70 20.79
N THR A 413 -21.85 21.16 21.91
CA THR A 413 -21.50 21.60 23.27
C THR A 413 -20.43 20.69 23.87
N ILE A 414 -19.59 21.26 24.74
CA ILE A 414 -18.57 20.49 25.49
C ILE A 414 -19.28 19.40 26.30
N PRO A 415 -18.91 18.12 26.16
CA PRO A 415 -19.40 17.10 27.07
C PRO A 415 -18.96 17.42 28.50
N SER A 416 -19.88 17.34 29.46
CA SER A 416 -19.57 17.53 30.89
C SER A 416 -18.82 16.32 31.44
N VAL A 417 -17.55 16.16 31.04
CA VAL A 417 -16.65 15.09 31.48
C VAL A 417 -15.54 15.71 32.32
N ALA A 418 -15.36 15.21 33.55
CA ALA A 418 -14.25 15.62 34.40
C ALA A 418 -12.94 15.07 33.83
N ALA A 419 -12.08 15.95 33.31
CA ALA A 419 -10.77 15.63 32.78
C ALA A 419 -9.75 16.68 33.21
N ARG A 420 -8.47 16.30 33.29
CA ARG A 420 -7.39 17.23 33.66
C ARG A 420 -7.08 18.22 32.55
N HIS A 421 -7.29 17.80 31.31
CA HIS A 421 -7.01 18.59 30.13
C HIS A 421 -8.01 18.30 29.01
N VAL A 422 -8.40 19.34 28.28
CA VAL A 422 -9.27 19.24 27.11
C VAL A 422 -8.56 19.84 25.90
N VAL A 423 -8.47 19.08 24.80
CA VAL A 423 -8.00 19.59 23.51
C VAL A 423 -9.20 19.72 22.58
N TRP A 424 -9.43 20.95 22.12
CA TRP A 424 -10.55 21.30 21.25
C TRP A 424 -10.08 21.52 19.82
N VAL A 425 -10.36 20.56 18.94
CA VAL A 425 -9.94 20.56 17.53
C VAL A 425 -10.99 21.26 16.67
N CYS A 426 -10.64 22.40 16.07
CA CYS A 426 -11.52 23.24 15.25
C CYS A 426 -11.11 23.16 13.76
N PRO A 427 -11.75 22.30 12.95
CA PRO A 427 -11.62 22.40 11.49
C PRO A 427 -12.26 23.69 10.94
N PRO A 428 -11.98 24.08 9.69
CA PRO A 428 -12.54 25.30 9.10
C PRO A 428 -14.07 25.34 9.20
N GLY A 429 -14.61 26.50 9.59
CA GLY A 429 -16.05 26.70 9.79
C GLY A 429 -16.62 26.20 11.12
N ALA A 430 -15.84 25.47 11.93
CA ALA A 430 -16.28 25.00 13.24
C ALA A 430 -16.20 26.11 14.32
N PRO A 431 -17.07 26.08 15.34
CA PRO A 431 -17.02 27.07 16.42
C PRO A 431 -15.74 26.94 17.24
N VAL A 432 -15.12 28.09 17.52
CA VAL A 432 -13.94 28.19 18.39
C VAL A 432 -14.40 28.59 19.80
N PRO A 433 -14.11 27.79 20.84
CA PRO A 433 -14.51 28.12 22.20
C PRO A 433 -13.73 29.32 22.72
N ALA A 434 -14.29 30.02 23.71
CA ALA A 434 -13.55 31.03 24.45
C ALA A 434 -12.38 30.38 25.22
N ALA A 435 -11.27 31.10 25.35
CA ALA A 435 -10.13 30.62 26.13
C ALA A 435 -10.55 30.38 27.59
N ALA A 436 -10.23 29.19 28.11
CA ALA A 436 -10.52 28.82 29.48
C ALA A 436 -9.35 27.98 30.06
N PRO A 437 -9.08 28.05 31.38
CA PRO A 437 -8.07 27.23 32.01
C PRO A 437 -8.29 25.73 31.77
N GLY A 438 -7.22 25.01 31.43
CA GLY A 438 -7.29 23.56 31.17
C GLY A 438 -7.79 23.18 29.77
N ILE A 439 -8.13 24.16 28.91
CA ILE A 439 -8.53 23.94 27.52
C ILE A 439 -7.43 24.43 26.58
N SER A 440 -6.95 23.54 25.70
CA SER A 440 -6.11 23.88 24.55
C SER A 440 -6.96 23.90 23.28
N VAL A 441 -6.89 24.99 22.49
CA VAL A 441 -7.58 25.07 21.19
C VAL A 441 -6.62 24.75 20.06
N LEU A 442 -6.94 23.73 19.25
CA LEU A 442 -6.22 23.40 18.03
C LEU A 442 -7.05 23.81 16.81
N ARG A 443 -6.67 24.89 16.14
CA ARG A 443 -7.24 25.26 14.83
C ARG A 443 -6.57 24.43 13.73
N THR A 444 -7.33 23.99 12.73
CA THR A 444 -6.75 23.28 11.59
C THR A 444 -7.10 23.95 10.27
N GLY A 445 -6.23 23.79 9.26
CA GLY A 445 -6.65 23.87 7.87
C GLY A 445 -7.67 22.78 7.54
N SER A 446 -8.17 22.76 6.31
CA SER A 446 -9.09 21.74 5.79
C SER A 446 -8.46 20.34 5.94
N PRO A 447 -9.02 19.49 6.81
CA PRO A 447 -8.46 18.16 7.05
C PRO A 447 -8.44 17.28 5.79
N TYR A 448 -7.37 16.53 5.60
CA TYR A 448 -7.27 15.52 4.54
C TYR A 448 -6.35 14.36 4.93
N GLY A 449 -6.43 13.25 4.20
CA GLY A 449 -5.63 12.04 4.40
C GLY A 449 -6.48 10.77 4.53
N PRO A 450 -5.85 9.59 4.71
CA PRO A 450 -6.56 8.32 4.85
C PRO A 450 -7.65 8.37 5.93
N GLY A 451 -8.86 7.90 5.60
CA GLY A 451 -9.98 7.83 6.54
C GLY A 451 -10.71 9.14 6.79
N ILE A 452 -10.29 10.25 6.17
CA ILE A 452 -10.91 11.58 6.25
C ILE A 452 -11.78 11.81 5.00
N GLU A 453 -13.05 12.15 5.21
CA GLU A 453 -14.03 12.34 4.15
C GLU A 453 -14.83 13.63 4.34
N GLY A 454 -15.11 14.35 3.25
CA GLY A 454 -16.01 15.50 3.24
C GLY A 454 -15.45 16.79 3.88
N TYR A 455 -14.14 16.84 4.16
CA TYR A 455 -13.48 17.98 4.80
C TYR A 455 -12.70 18.88 3.84
N SER A 456 -12.38 18.40 2.63
CA SER A 456 -11.56 19.16 1.67
C SER A 456 -11.86 18.80 0.22
N THR A 457 -11.67 19.76 -0.69
CA THR A 457 -11.79 19.56 -2.14
C THR A 457 -10.73 18.59 -2.68
N VAL A 458 -9.61 18.42 -1.98
CA VAL A 458 -8.53 17.46 -2.30
C VAL A 458 -9.11 16.06 -2.54
N GLU A 459 -10.04 15.61 -1.70
CA GLU A 459 -10.66 14.27 -1.83
C GLU A 459 -11.36 14.12 -3.20
N SER A 460 -12.13 15.13 -3.62
CA SER A 460 -12.85 15.11 -4.89
C SER A 460 -11.87 15.07 -6.07
N PHE A 461 -10.85 15.92 -6.06
CA PHE A 461 -9.83 15.97 -7.12
C PHE A 461 -9.06 14.66 -7.23
N VAL A 462 -8.64 14.08 -6.11
CA VAL A 462 -7.93 12.79 -6.08
C VAL A 462 -8.83 11.68 -6.60
N ARG A 463 -10.11 11.65 -6.21
CA ARG A 463 -11.05 10.63 -6.68
C ARG A 463 -11.27 10.69 -8.19
N GLN A 464 -11.49 11.88 -8.75
CA GLN A 464 -11.68 12.06 -10.19
C GLN A 464 -10.41 11.66 -10.97
N ALA A 465 -9.24 12.10 -10.50
CA ALA A 465 -7.96 11.71 -11.08
C ALA A 465 -7.72 10.19 -11.03
N LEU A 466 -7.99 9.53 -9.90
CA LEU A 466 -7.88 8.06 -9.75
C LEU A 466 -8.73 7.31 -10.79
N LEU A 467 -9.95 7.77 -11.03
CA LEU A 467 -10.90 7.18 -11.97
C LEU A 467 -10.61 7.55 -13.45
N ALA A 468 -9.51 8.24 -13.71
CA ALA A 468 -9.16 8.77 -15.03
C ALA A 468 -10.24 9.72 -15.62
N GLN A 469 -11.01 10.37 -14.76
CA GLN A 469 -12.06 11.31 -15.15
C GLN A 469 -11.49 12.75 -15.17
N PRO A 470 -12.00 13.63 -16.05
CA PRO A 470 -11.74 15.06 -15.92
C PRO A 470 -12.11 15.55 -14.51
N ILE A 471 -11.31 16.47 -13.96
CA ILE A 471 -11.65 17.15 -12.72
C ILE A 471 -12.65 18.25 -13.03
N GLU A 472 -13.90 18.04 -12.62
CA GLU A 472 -14.95 19.05 -12.60
C GLU A 472 -14.89 19.75 -11.23
N SER A 473 -14.34 20.96 -11.20
CA SER A 473 -14.21 21.76 -9.99
C SER A 473 -15.47 22.60 -9.75
N ASP A 474 -15.97 22.60 -8.51
CA ASP A 474 -17.01 23.53 -8.04
C ASP A 474 -16.42 24.84 -7.50
N VAL A 475 -15.09 24.89 -7.31
CA VAL A 475 -14.34 26.05 -6.85
C VAL A 475 -13.52 26.69 -7.98
N PRO A 476 -13.40 28.03 -8.04
CA PRO A 476 -12.53 28.71 -9.00
C PRO A 476 -11.07 28.28 -8.88
N ALA A 477 -10.31 28.42 -9.97
CA ALA A 477 -8.90 28.05 -10.03
C ALA A 477 -8.04 28.82 -9.02
N GLU A 478 -8.42 30.07 -8.72
CA GLU A 478 -7.73 31.00 -7.82
C GLU A 478 -8.19 30.89 -6.35
N ALA A 479 -9.21 30.07 -6.05
CA ALA A 479 -9.64 29.88 -4.67
C ALA A 479 -8.52 29.28 -3.83
N THR A 480 -8.29 29.83 -2.63
CA THR A 480 -7.19 29.43 -1.75
C THR A 480 -7.62 28.39 -0.73
N HIS A 481 -6.70 27.48 -0.42
CA HIS A 481 -6.88 26.37 0.48
C HIS A 481 -5.72 26.31 1.47
N ARG A 482 -6.05 26.15 2.74
CA ARG A 482 -5.08 25.74 3.77
C ARG A 482 -5.39 24.32 4.16
N LEU A 483 -4.46 23.40 3.95
CA LEU A 483 -4.68 21.98 4.19
C LEU A 483 -4.03 21.54 5.50
N ALA A 484 -4.60 20.54 6.16
CA ALA A 484 -4.00 19.94 7.35
C ALA A 484 -4.05 18.41 7.22
N TYR A 485 -2.90 17.77 7.11
CA TYR A 485 -2.84 16.32 7.00
C TYR A 485 -3.15 15.66 8.35
N ILE A 486 -3.90 14.56 8.33
CA ILE A 486 -4.39 13.89 9.56
C ILE A 486 -3.28 13.52 10.55
N ARG A 487 -2.08 13.15 10.06
CA ARG A 487 -0.93 12.86 10.93
C ARG A 487 -0.50 14.10 11.71
N ASP A 488 -0.42 15.25 11.05
CA ASP A 488 0.05 16.50 11.66
C ASP A 488 -0.97 17.02 12.68
N ILE A 489 -2.28 16.87 12.38
CA ILE A 489 -3.35 17.18 13.34
C ILE A 489 -3.20 16.31 14.59
N ALA A 490 -3.04 15.00 14.43
CA ALA A 490 -2.90 14.08 15.56
C ALA A 490 -1.60 14.31 16.36
N LEU A 491 -0.50 14.67 15.70
CA LEU A 491 0.75 15.06 16.34
C LEU A 491 0.59 16.33 17.18
N ALA A 492 -0.08 17.35 16.66
CA ALA A 492 -0.35 18.55 17.43
C ALA A 492 -1.26 18.27 18.64
N VAL A 493 -2.25 17.39 18.50
CA VAL A 493 -3.04 16.91 19.64
C VAL A 493 -2.15 16.24 20.68
N HIS A 494 -1.29 15.30 20.26
CA HIS A 494 -0.34 14.62 21.15
C HIS A 494 0.60 15.60 21.88
N HIS A 495 1.09 16.63 21.18
CA HIS A 495 1.91 17.68 21.79
C HIS A 495 1.12 18.49 22.81
N LEU A 496 -0.12 18.90 22.51
CA LEU A 496 -0.95 19.66 23.44
C LEU A 496 -1.31 18.88 24.70
N LEU A 497 -1.37 17.55 24.63
CA LEU A 497 -1.56 16.70 25.80
C LEU A 497 -0.36 16.73 26.76
N HIS A 498 0.86 16.87 26.24
CA HIS A 498 2.10 16.89 27.03
C HIS A 498 2.59 18.28 27.38
N GLN A 499 2.34 19.24 26.49
CA GLN A 499 2.73 20.64 26.59
C GLN A 499 1.50 21.50 26.26
N PRO A 500 0.57 21.67 27.22
CA PRO A 500 -0.63 22.45 27.01
C PRO A 500 -0.32 23.88 26.57
N ALA A 501 -1.07 24.35 25.57
CA ALA A 501 -0.98 25.72 25.08
C ALA A 501 -2.39 26.25 24.81
N PRO A 502 -2.68 27.54 25.09
CA PRO A 502 -4.03 28.07 24.96
C PRO A 502 -4.57 27.95 23.54
N GLN A 503 -3.71 28.14 22.54
CA GLN A 503 -4.07 28.02 21.13
C GLN A 503 -2.86 27.53 20.31
N ARG A 504 -3.14 26.68 19.32
CA ARG A 504 -2.20 26.19 18.30
C ARG A 504 -2.91 26.08 16.95
N THR A 505 -2.17 26.23 15.85
CA THR A 505 -2.74 26.06 14.50
C THR A 505 -1.90 25.10 13.67
N VAL A 506 -2.55 24.13 13.02
CA VAL A 506 -1.91 23.21 12.07
C VAL A 506 -2.53 23.40 10.69
N ALA A 507 -1.74 23.89 9.75
CA ALA A 507 -2.14 24.09 8.37
C ALA A 507 -0.92 24.26 7.48
N THR A 508 -1.07 24.15 6.16
CA THR A 508 -0.04 24.63 5.22
C THR A 508 0.25 26.11 5.50
N PRO A 509 1.54 26.51 5.63
CA PRO A 509 1.92 27.85 6.03
C PRO A 509 1.55 28.88 4.94
N VAL A 510 1.67 28.47 3.68
CA VAL A 510 1.24 29.23 2.51
C VAL A 510 -0.08 28.63 1.99
N PRO A 511 -1.12 29.44 1.74
CA PRO A 511 -2.33 28.97 1.07
C PRO A 511 -2.00 28.48 -0.34
N LEU A 512 -2.63 27.38 -0.75
CA LEU A 512 -2.52 26.81 -2.09
C LEU A 512 -3.76 27.21 -2.90
N THR A 513 -3.58 27.64 -4.13
CA THR A 513 -4.70 27.81 -5.06
C THR A 513 -5.28 26.45 -5.46
N SER A 514 -6.53 26.41 -5.89
CA SER A 514 -7.14 25.18 -6.45
C SER A 514 -6.30 24.64 -7.62
N ARG A 515 -5.70 25.52 -8.43
CA ARG A 515 -4.81 25.15 -9.53
C ARG A 515 -3.56 24.43 -9.03
N GLU A 516 -2.84 25.01 -8.07
CA GLU A 516 -1.65 24.37 -7.48
C GLU A 516 -1.98 23.02 -6.83
N LEU A 517 -3.17 22.93 -6.22
CA LEU A 517 -3.65 21.67 -5.66
C LEU A 517 -3.91 20.62 -6.74
N VAL A 518 -4.53 21.00 -7.86
CA VAL A 518 -4.73 20.11 -9.00
C VAL A 518 -3.39 19.67 -9.61
N ASP A 519 -2.41 20.58 -9.70
CA ASP A 519 -1.06 20.23 -10.16
C ASP A 519 -0.39 19.22 -9.22
N ALA A 520 -0.57 19.37 -7.90
CA ALA A 520 -0.10 18.39 -6.92
C ALA A 520 -0.79 17.03 -7.08
N VAL A 521 -2.11 17.00 -7.30
CA VAL A 521 -2.86 15.77 -7.62
C VAL A 521 -2.35 15.14 -8.91
N ALA A 522 -2.06 15.95 -9.94
CA ALA A 522 -1.55 15.46 -11.21
C ALA A 522 -0.17 14.78 -11.08
N ARG A 523 0.72 15.34 -10.26
CA ARG A 523 2.04 14.75 -9.94
C ARG A 523 1.93 13.50 -9.06
N ALA A 524 1.08 13.55 -8.04
CA ALA A 524 0.99 12.50 -7.03
C ALA A 524 0.14 11.29 -7.47
N VAL A 525 -0.85 11.51 -8.33
CA VAL A 525 -1.81 10.49 -8.77
C VAL A 525 -1.69 10.27 -10.27
N ARG A 526 -2.20 11.21 -11.07
CA ARG A 526 -2.05 11.25 -12.53
C ARG A 526 -2.65 12.54 -13.11
N PRO A 527 -2.13 13.03 -14.26
CA PRO A 527 -2.74 14.15 -14.96
C PRO A 527 -4.07 13.74 -15.62
N VAL A 528 -5.06 14.63 -15.53
CA VAL A 528 -6.37 14.55 -16.19
C VAL A 528 -6.81 15.96 -16.64
N PRO A 529 -7.70 16.10 -17.64
CA PRO A 529 -8.29 17.39 -17.99
C PRO A 529 -9.02 18.03 -16.81
N VAL A 530 -9.13 19.36 -16.80
CA VAL A 530 -9.73 20.11 -15.67
C VAL A 530 -10.65 21.19 -16.19
N THR A 531 -11.85 21.26 -15.63
CA THR A 531 -12.86 22.29 -15.89
C THR A 531 -13.01 23.16 -14.64
N TRP A 532 -12.95 24.48 -14.85
CA TRP A 532 -13.06 25.47 -13.78
C TRP A 532 -14.35 26.29 -13.94
N PRO A 533 -15.02 26.65 -12.83
CA PRO A 533 -16.08 27.64 -12.87
C PRO A 533 -15.47 29.04 -13.16
N PRO A 534 -16.28 30.02 -13.60
CA PRO A 534 -15.80 31.38 -13.81
C PRO A 534 -15.21 31.96 -12.51
N PRO A 535 -14.21 32.86 -12.62
CA PRO A 535 -13.56 33.44 -11.47
C PRO A 535 -14.59 34.19 -10.61
N ALA A 536 -14.62 33.86 -9.33
CA ALA A 536 -15.38 34.59 -8.33
C ALA A 536 -14.38 35.26 -7.37
N PRO A 537 -14.55 36.55 -7.04
CA PRO A 537 -13.72 37.18 -6.03
C PRO A 537 -14.00 36.52 -4.67
N GLY A 538 -13.05 35.71 -4.21
CA GLY A 538 -13.04 35.17 -2.86
C GLY A 538 -12.48 36.21 -1.88
N PRO A 539 -12.92 36.20 -0.61
CA PRO A 539 -12.24 36.96 0.43
C PRO A 539 -10.78 36.49 0.53
N ALA A 540 -9.86 37.43 0.71
CA ALA A 540 -8.48 37.09 1.02
C ALA A 540 -8.44 36.39 2.39
N ASP A 541 -7.81 35.21 2.45
CA ASP A 541 -7.60 34.53 3.72
C ASP A 541 -6.71 35.39 4.62
N PRO A 542 -7.07 35.59 5.89
CA PRO A 542 -6.21 36.30 6.82
C PRO A 542 -4.87 35.56 6.98
N PRO A 543 -3.78 36.28 7.26
CA PRO A 543 -2.51 35.65 7.61
C PRO A 543 -2.70 34.81 8.89
N VAL A 544 -2.25 33.56 8.83
CA VAL A 544 -2.30 32.63 9.95
C VAL A 544 -0.87 32.20 10.26
N VAL A 545 -0.46 32.35 11.53
CA VAL A 545 0.75 31.70 12.04
C VAL A 545 0.38 30.24 12.31
N ALA A 546 0.78 29.38 11.40
CA ALA A 546 0.61 27.93 11.51
C ALA A 546 1.97 27.28 11.76
N ASP A 547 1.96 26.18 12.51
CA ASP A 547 3.15 25.33 12.56
C ASP A 547 3.41 24.75 11.17
N GLU A 548 4.69 24.62 10.83
CA GLU A 548 5.08 23.96 9.61
C GLU A 548 4.62 22.49 9.64
N PRO A 549 3.83 22.04 8.66
CA PRO A 549 3.39 20.65 8.60
C PRO A 549 4.62 19.76 8.38
N ALA A 550 4.70 18.67 9.14
CA ALA A 550 5.77 17.70 8.96
C ALA A 550 5.54 16.84 7.71
N THR A 551 4.31 16.80 7.19
CA THR A 551 3.94 15.96 6.06
C THR A 551 3.99 16.76 4.76
N ASP A 552 4.81 16.28 3.81
CA ASP A 552 4.81 16.77 2.43
C ASP A 552 3.43 16.59 1.75
N LEU A 553 3.04 17.57 0.92
CA LEU A 553 1.73 17.58 0.26
C LEU A 553 1.56 16.40 -0.70
N ASP A 554 2.57 16.13 -1.53
CA ASP A 554 2.49 15.05 -2.52
C ASP A 554 2.42 13.68 -1.80
N HIS A 555 3.11 13.54 -0.65
CA HIS A 555 2.95 12.37 0.25
C HIS A 555 1.52 12.24 0.78
N GLY A 556 0.96 13.29 1.38
CA GLY A 556 -0.40 13.28 1.90
C GLY A 556 -1.45 12.91 0.84
N ILE A 557 -1.29 13.43 -0.38
CA ILE A 557 -2.14 13.11 -1.53
C ILE A 557 -1.99 11.64 -1.95
N ARG A 558 -0.77 11.12 -2.05
CA ARG A 558 -0.53 9.69 -2.36
C ARG A 558 -1.17 8.77 -1.33
N ALA A 559 -1.04 9.08 -0.04
CA ALA A 559 -1.64 8.30 1.04
C ALA A 559 -3.18 8.30 0.94
N LEU A 560 -3.79 9.46 0.68
CA LEU A 560 -5.23 9.57 0.44
C LEU A 560 -5.67 8.75 -0.79
N ALA A 561 -4.94 8.87 -1.90
CA ALA A 561 -5.24 8.15 -3.13
C ALA A 561 -5.17 6.62 -2.93
N GLN A 562 -4.13 6.15 -2.24
CA GLN A 562 -3.94 4.75 -1.87
C GLN A 562 -5.08 4.23 -0.98
N TRP A 563 -5.53 5.03 -0.02
CA TRP A 563 -6.66 4.66 0.83
C TRP A 563 -7.96 4.57 0.03
N LEU A 564 -8.26 5.56 -0.82
CA LEU A 564 -9.44 5.59 -1.68
C LEU A 564 -9.48 4.40 -2.65
N ALA A 565 -8.33 4.01 -3.22
CA ALA A 565 -8.26 2.95 -4.22
C ALA A 565 -8.41 1.54 -3.63
N TYR A 566 -7.85 1.29 -2.43
CA TYR A 566 -7.62 -0.08 -1.95
C TYR A 566 -8.26 -0.42 -0.61
N GLU A 567 -8.49 0.58 0.26
CA GLU A 567 -8.87 0.36 1.67
C GLU A 567 -10.26 0.87 2.01
N LYS A 568 -10.73 1.86 1.25
CA LYS A 568 -12.12 2.29 1.29
C LYS A 568 -12.99 1.17 0.73
N GLU A 569 -13.90 0.68 1.56
CA GLU A 569 -14.98 -0.19 1.09
C GLU A 569 -15.91 0.69 0.26
N GLU A 570 -15.94 0.46 -1.06
CA GLU A 570 -17.11 0.87 -1.84
C GLU A 570 -18.25 -0.02 -1.35
N ALA A 571 -19.19 0.58 -0.61
CA ALA A 571 -20.40 -0.07 -0.12
C ALA A 571 -21.34 -0.45 -1.27
#